data_AF-A0A5N5L2N7-F1
#
_entry.id   AF-A0A5N5L2N7-F1
#
_cell.length_a   1.000
_cell.length_b   1.000
_cell.length_c   1.000
_cell.angle_alpha   90.00
_cell.angle_beta   90.00
_cell.angle_gamma   90.00
#
_symmetry.space_group_name_H-M   'P 1'
#
loop_
_entity.id
_entity.type
_entity.pdbx_description
1 polymer ?
#
loop_
_entity_poly.entity_id
_entity_poly.type
_entity_poly.pdbx_seq_one_letter_code
_entity_poly.pdbx_strand_id
1 'polypeptide(L)'
;MHDERVRGRIPNVCISVGFEAISDAQTKCGLGCNPQATHPPHPPPSQSHPPHITSVHYDGKPGAPLEMTRFGRQFTDQPRVLISDIHRRKAPAYTAATSRNSTSARIKYETPETIRKQGDTFRLRREIEAMEYVRARTSIPVPRVLKTNLGKDDHEEGWILMERLPGDQLGEAWPTMSEGSRLETLHQLKSHLGQLRNIRPDGVGWIGSCSGGPAYDHRLSNMTTCGPFAAVSEFYDFLVHPVKKCPRPELAAEYRRQLPDESSIVFAHADVSWENILVDCASGRVTGIPDWEMAGFWPEWWEYRKAVFGARSKPWWMKILKHIMQEYTREADVDMDLEMF
;
A
#
# COMPACT_ATOMS: atom_id res chain seq x y z
N MET A 1 79.37 31.27 -0.02
CA MET A 1 79.20 29.81 -0.03
C MET A 1 77.70 29.59 -0.14
N HIS A 2 77.15 29.40 -1.35
CA HIS A 2 77.25 28.21 -2.21
C HIS A 2 76.44 27.04 -1.62
N ASP A 3 75.41 26.48 -2.28
CA ASP A 3 74.94 26.59 -3.68
C ASP A 3 73.39 26.60 -3.80
N GLU A 4 72.78 27.37 -4.71
CA GLU A 4 72.24 27.00 -6.06
C GLU A 4 71.14 25.90 -6.04
N ARG A 5 69.89 26.16 -6.48
CA ARG A 5 69.32 26.14 -7.87
C ARG A 5 69.43 24.74 -8.53
N VAL A 6 68.49 24.20 -9.33
CA VAL A 6 67.78 24.75 -10.50
C VAL A 6 66.45 24.00 -10.80
N ARG A 7 65.37 24.78 -10.97
CA ARG A 7 64.26 24.74 -11.96
C ARG A 7 64.10 23.59 -13.00
N GLY A 8 62.85 23.31 -13.39
CA GLY A 8 62.43 22.67 -14.67
C GLY A 8 61.23 21.74 -14.48
N ARG A 9 59.98 22.09 -14.82
CA ARG A 9 59.29 22.29 -16.13
C ARG A 9 58.87 20.99 -16.86
N ILE A 10 57.57 20.93 -17.14
CA ILE A 10 56.85 19.96 -17.99
C ILE A 10 57.26 20.15 -19.47
N PRO A 11 57.02 19.16 -20.35
CA PRO A 11 55.97 19.39 -21.36
C PRO A 11 54.99 18.22 -21.56
N ASN A 12 53.83 18.53 -22.14
CA ASN A 12 52.83 17.54 -22.56
C ASN A 12 53.32 16.72 -23.75
N VAL A 13 52.78 15.50 -23.91
CA VAL A 13 52.70 14.83 -25.22
C VAL A 13 51.23 14.63 -25.55
N CYS A 14 50.82 15.18 -26.70
CA CYS A 14 49.56 14.87 -27.36
C CYS A 14 49.88 13.99 -28.57
N ILE A 15 48.99 13.07 -28.94
CA ILE A 15 49.09 12.32 -30.21
C ILE A 15 47.84 12.66 -31.03
N SER A 16 48.07 13.17 -32.23
CA SER A 16 47.02 13.69 -33.12
C SER A 16 47.26 13.21 -34.56
N VAL A 17 46.24 12.58 -35.14
CA VAL A 17 45.97 12.38 -36.58
C VAL A 17 44.47 12.03 -36.65
N GLY A 18 43.59 12.64 -37.47
CA GLY A 18 43.79 13.48 -38.67
C GLY A 18 43.74 12.61 -39.93
N PHE A 19 42.93 12.85 -40.97
CA PHE A 19 41.93 13.92 -41.27
C PHE A 19 40.73 13.28 -42.06
N GLU A 20 39.79 13.89 -42.80
CA GLU A 20 39.48 15.24 -43.33
C GLU A 20 37.94 15.24 -43.65
N ALA A 21 37.09 16.11 -43.10
CA ALA A 21 36.44 17.31 -43.69
C ALA A 21 35.40 17.14 -44.84
N ILE A 22 34.60 18.20 -45.08
CA ILE A 22 33.63 18.44 -46.20
C ILE A 22 32.31 17.61 -46.08
N SER A 23 31.08 18.09 -46.34
CA SER A 23 30.53 19.31 -46.98
C SER A 23 29.31 19.87 -46.24
N ASP A 24 28.97 21.15 -46.48
CA ASP A 24 27.65 21.75 -46.24
C ASP A 24 26.50 21.06 -47.00
N ALA A 25 25.27 21.21 -46.48
CA ALA A 25 24.09 21.57 -47.28
C ALA A 25 22.93 22.11 -46.41
N GLN A 26 22.61 23.40 -46.52
CA GLN A 26 21.25 23.92 -46.22
C GLN A 26 20.36 23.71 -47.46
N THR A 27 19.04 23.52 -47.30
CA THR A 27 17.98 24.28 -48.02
C THR A 27 16.55 23.74 -47.82
N LYS A 28 15.68 24.62 -47.28
CA LYS A 28 14.23 24.87 -47.54
C LYS A 28 13.27 23.77 -48.04
N CYS A 29 12.08 23.78 -47.41
CA CYS A 29 10.75 23.48 -47.98
C CYS A 29 10.45 22.04 -48.47
N GLY A 30 9.21 21.57 -48.52
CA GLY A 30 7.94 22.16 -48.04
C GLY A 30 6.73 21.66 -48.85
N LEU A 31 5.54 21.63 -48.21
CA LEU A 31 4.21 21.36 -48.80
C LEU A 31 3.97 20.00 -49.51
N GLY A 32 2.95 19.27 -49.04
CA GLY A 32 1.90 18.80 -49.95
C GLY A 32 1.62 17.28 -50.09
N CYS A 33 0.32 16.98 -50.20
CA CYS A 33 -0.27 15.90 -50.98
C CYS A 33 0.03 14.42 -50.65
N ASN A 34 -0.77 13.88 -49.74
CA ASN A 34 -1.33 12.52 -49.82
C ASN A 34 -2.00 12.27 -51.20
N PRO A 35 -1.84 11.08 -51.79
CA PRO A 35 -3.01 10.42 -52.39
C PRO A 35 -3.22 8.95 -51.96
N GLN A 36 -4.50 8.60 -51.95
CA GLN A 36 -5.10 7.33 -51.50
C GLN A 36 -4.53 6.06 -52.18
N ALA A 37 -4.52 4.96 -51.41
CA ALA A 37 -4.66 3.61 -51.95
C ALA A 37 -5.70 2.84 -51.11
N THR A 38 -6.69 2.24 -51.76
CA THR A 38 -7.87 1.61 -51.12
C THR A 38 -7.95 0.12 -51.45
N HIS A 39 -8.15 -0.75 -50.46
CA HIS A 39 -8.64 -2.11 -50.68
C HIS A 39 -9.56 -2.60 -49.52
N PRO A 40 -10.44 -3.59 -49.75
CA PRO A 40 -11.70 -3.76 -48.99
C PRO A 40 -11.59 -4.66 -47.73
N PRO A 41 -12.61 -4.64 -46.83
CA PRO A 41 -12.62 -5.41 -45.59
C PRO A 41 -13.01 -6.88 -45.78
N HIS A 42 -12.49 -7.75 -44.91
CA HIS A 42 -12.95 -9.13 -44.73
C HIS A 42 -14.09 -9.23 -43.68
N PRO A 43 -15.08 -10.13 -43.86
CA PRO A 43 -16.21 -10.29 -42.94
C PRO A 43 -15.87 -11.19 -41.72
N PRO A 44 -16.57 -11.03 -40.57
CA PRO A 44 -16.35 -11.82 -39.37
C PRO A 44 -17.13 -13.15 -39.36
N PRO A 45 -16.60 -14.23 -38.74
CA PRO A 45 -17.35 -15.46 -38.51
C PRO A 45 -18.31 -15.36 -37.30
N SER A 46 -19.58 -15.61 -37.60
CA SER A 46 -20.72 -16.00 -36.73
C SER A 46 -20.50 -16.32 -35.25
N GLN A 47 -21.36 -15.75 -34.39
CA GLN A 47 -21.72 -16.30 -33.08
C GLN A 47 -22.54 -17.60 -33.23
N SER A 48 -22.45 -18.55 -32.29
CA SER A 48 -23.22 -19.81 -32.35
C SER A 48 -23.57 -20.42 -30.97
N HIS A 49 -24.75 -20.08 -30.45
CA HIS A 49 -25.48 -20.78 -29.36
C HIS A 49 -26.98 -20.50 -29.52
N PRO A 50 -27.91 -21.31 -28.96
CA PRO A 50 -27.77 -22.64 -28.34
C PRO A 50 -28.51 -23.71 -29.19
N PRO A 51 -28.95 -24.84 -28.59
CA PRO A 51 -30.40 -25.00 -28.44
C PRO A 51 -30.84 -25.33 -27.00
N HIS A 52 -32.10 -25.02 -26.69
CA HIS A 52 -32.75 -25.43 -25.44
C HIS A 52 -33.21 -26.90 -25.49
N ILE A 53 -33.25 -27.56 -24.34
CA ILE A 53 -34.11 -28.73 -24.10
C ILE A 53 -35.05 -28.41 -22.92
N THR A 54 -36.26 -28.93 -22.99
CA THR A 54 -37.43 -28.53 -22.18
C THR A 54 -37.49 -29.14 -20.78
N SER A 55 -38.29 -28.48 -19.94
CA SER A 55 -38.72 -28.92 -18.62
C SER A 55 -39.34 -30.33 -18.58
N VAL A 56 -39.15 -31.02 -17.45
CA VAL A 56 -40.06 -32.07 -16.97
C VAL A 56 -40.48 -31.71 -15.54
N HIS A 57 -41.79 -31.56 -15.31
CA HIS A 57 -42.35 -31.50 -13.96
C HIS A 57 -42.55 -32.91 -13.41
N TYR A 58 -42.37 -33.08 -12.09
CA TYR A 58 -43.12 -34.07 -11.32
C TYR A 58 -43.28 -33.56 -9.88
N ASP A 59 -44.51 -33.64 -9.35
CA ASP A 59 -44.84 -33.24 -7.98
C ASP A 59 -44.53 -34.36 -6.97
N GLY A 60 -44.13 -33.99 -5.75
CA GLY A 60 -43.92 -34.96 -4.66
C GLY A 60 -43.28 -34.37 -3.40
N LYS A 61 -44.08 -34.20 -2.34
CA LYS A 61 -43.66 -33.94 -0.95
C LYS A 61 -44.36 -34.96 -0.03
N PRO A 62 -43.90 -35.19 1.22
CA PRO A 62 -42.52 -35.14 1.73
C PRO A 62 -42.16 -36.40 2.54
N GLY A 63 -40.86 -36.61 2.84
CA GLY A 63 -40.40 -37.65 3.77
C GLY A 63 -38.97 -37.37 4.26
N ALA A 64 -38.66 -37.76 5.49
CA ALA A 64 -37.36 -37.52 6.15
C ALA A 64 -36.93 -38.78 6.93
N PRO A 65 -35.72 -38.80 7.53
CA PRO A 65 -34.42 -38.45 6.99
C PRO A 65 -33.52 -39.71 6.88
N LEU A 66 -32.39 -39.63 6.17
CA LEU A 66 -31.38 -40.70 6.15
C LEU A 66 -29.95 -40.15 6.37
N GLU A 67 -29.09 -41.02 6.89
CA GLU A 67 -27.78 -40.65 7.47
C GLU A 67 -26.73 -40.26 6.41
N MET A 68 -25.92 -39.25 6.73
CA MET A 68 -24.71 -38.92 5.95
C MET A 68 -23.49 -39.65 6.52
N THR A 69 -23.18 -40.81 5.93
CA THR A 69 -21.94 -41.54 6.18
C THR A 69 -20.72 -40.67 5.84
N ARG A 70 -19.77 -40.55 6.77
CA ARG A 70 -18.58 -39.70 6.62
C ARG A 70 -17.59 -40.31 5.61
N PHE A 71 -17.39 -39.63 4.48
CA PHE A 71 -16.16 -39.81 3.70
C PHE A 71 -15.04 -38.92 4.27
N GLY A 72 -14.05 -39.54 4.91
CA GLY A 72 -12.85 -38.83 5.35
C GLY A 72 -11.93 -38.51 4.19
N ARG A 73 -11.34 -37.31 4.18
CA ARG A 73 -10.12 -37.01 3.41
C ARG A 73 -8.95 -36.93 4.37
N GLN A 74 -7.87 -37.64 4.05
CA GLN A 74 -6.61 -37.51 4.78
C GLN A 74 -6.02 -36.12 4.48
N PHE A 75 -5.80 -35.33 5.53
CA PHE A 75 -4.84 -34.23 5.47
C PHE A 75 -3.47 -34.78 5.88
N THR A 76 -2.43 -34.39 5.16
CA THR A 76 -1.05 -34.77 5.46
C THR A 76 -0.56 -34.04 6.70
N ASP A 77 -0.02 -34.80 7.65
CA ASP A 77 0.44 -34.24 8.92
C ASP A 77 1.68 -33.34 8.73
N GLN A 78 1.66 -32.18 9.38
CA GLN A 78 2.76 -31.23 9.47
C GLN A 78 2.71 -30.62 10.89
N PRO A 79 3.75 -30.80 11.70
CA PRO A 79 3.69 -30.46 13.12
C PRO A 79 3.62 -28.94 13.32
N ARG A 80 2.49 -28.45 13.85
CA ARG A 80 2.40 -27.09 14.38
C ARG A 80 3.31 -26.97 15.61
N VAL A 81 4.32 -26.10 15.54
CA VAL A 81 5.11 -25.71 16.70
C VAL A 81 4.21 -24.89 17.64
N LEU A 82 3.75 -25.51 18.72
CA LEU A 82 2.98 -24.82 19.76
C LEU A 82 3.91 -23.93 20.58
N ILE A 83 3.74 -22.61 20.48
CA ILE A 83 4.48 -21.61 21.28
C ILE A 83 3.86 -21.50 22.69
N SER A 84 3.81 -22.62 23.41
CA SER A 84 3.26 -22.71 24.78
C SER A 84 4.28 -22.41 25.88
N ASP A 85 5.58 -22.66 25.65
CA ASP A 85 6.54 -22.89 26.74
C ASP A 85 7.62 -21.80 26.93
N ILE A 86 7.56 -20.69 26.19
CA ILE A 86 8.56 -19.60 26.30
C ILE A 86 8.32 -18.69 27.52
N HIS A 87 7.10 -18.62 28.07
CA HIS A 87 6.74 -17.64 29.10
C HIS A 87 6.41 -18.24 30.48
N ARG A 88 7.45 -18.68 31.22
CA ARG A 88 7.39 -18.82 32.70
C ARG A 88 8.50 -18.05 33.43
N ARG A 89 8.70 -16.79 33.06
CA ARG A 89 9.28 -15.77 33.96
C ARG A 89 8.33 -14.57 33.94
N LYS A 90 8.16 -13.91 35.10
CA LYS A 90 7.27 -12.74 35.21
C LYS A 90 7.76 -11.67 34.25
N ALA A 91 6.90 -11.22 33.34
CA ALA A 91 7.15 -9.97 32.63
C ALA A 91 7.36 -8.85 33.68
N PRO A 92 8.33 -7.95 33.50
CA PRO A 92 8.36 -6.73 34.29
C PRO A 92 7.02 -6.01 34.08
N ALA A 93 6.47 -5.40 35.14
CA ALA A 93 5.20 -4.71 35.03
C ALA A 93 5.32 -3.63 33.96
N TYR A 94 4.59 -3.79 32.86
CA TYR A 94 4.36 -2.72 31.89
C TYR A 94 3.64 -1.60 32.65
N THR A 95 4.40 -0.63 33.15
CA THR A 95 3.87 0.71 33.41
C THR A 95 3.18 1.12 32.12
N ALA A 96 1.87 1.37 32.18
CA ALA A 96 1.15 1.92 31.05
C ALA A 96 1.73 3.31 30.77
N ALA A 97 2.70 3.36 29.85
CA ALA A 97 3.11 4.58 29.21
C ALA A 97 1.84 5.11 28.56
N THR A 98 1.26 6.13 29.18
CA THR A 98 -0.03 6.65 28.77
C THR A 98 0.08 7.06 27.32
N SER A 99 -0.75 6.46 26.46
CA SER A 99 -0.90 6.91 25.08
C SER A 99 -1.26 8.39 25.16
N ARG A 100 -0.29 9.24 24.85
CA ARG A 100 -0.54 10.66 24.69
C ARG A 100 -1.36 10.74 23.40
N ASN A 101 -2.67 10.94 23.54
CA ASN A 101 -3.57 11.17 22.41
C ASN A 101 -3.12 12.44 21.67
N SER A 102 -2.17 12.26 20.75
CA SER A 102 -1.38 13.32 20.11
C SER A 102 -1.98 13.75 18.76
N THR A 103 -3.07 13.10 18.34
CA THR A 103 -3.89 13.50 17.20
C THR A 103 -4.39 14.94 17.33
N SER A 104 -4.80 15.36 18.54
CA SER A 104 -5.26 16.72 18.83
C SER A 104 -4.16 17.79 18.83
N ALA A 105 -2.92 17.41 19.10
CA ALA A 105 -1.77 18.33 19.06
C ALA A 105 -1.23 18.52 17.64
N ARG A 106 -1.43 17.53 16.76
CA ARG A 106 -0.96 17.55 15.36
C ARG A 106 -1.99 18.07 14.37
N ILE A 107 -3.29 17.92 14.62
CA ILE A 107 -4.35 18.38 13.70
C ILE A 107 -5.12 19.56 14.32
N LYS A 108 -5.07 20.71 13.66
CA LYS A 108 -5.83 21.91 14.01
C LYS A 108 -6.83 22.24 12.91
N TYR A 109 -8.12 22.26 13.26
CA TYR A 109 -9.17 22.83 12.41
C TYR A 109 -9.03 24.36 12.41
N GLU A 110 -8.85 24.96 11.23
CA GLU A 110 -8.63 26.42 11.11
C GLU A 110 -9.86 27.17 10.60
N THR A 111 -10.63 26.54 9.70
CA THR A 111 -11.95 27.00 9.26
C THR A 111 -12.88 25.77 9.15
N PRO A 112 -14.20 25.94 8.93
CA PRO A 112 -15.08 24.80 8.68
C PRO A 112 -14.64 23.93 7.49
N GLU A 113 -13.88 24.49 6.54
CA GLU A 113 -13.42 23.90 5.28
C GLU A 113 -11.91 23.55 5.25
N THR A 114 -11.13 23.86 6.30
CA THR A 114 -9.66 23.67 6.28
C THR A 114 -9.07 23.11 7.58
N ILE A 115 -8.08 22.24 7.43
CA ILE A 115 -7.28 21.65 8.51
C ILE A 115 -5.78 21.88 8.27
N ARG A 116 -5.07 22.18 9.35
CA ARG A 116 -3.61 22.23 9.40
C ARG A 116 -3.11 20.99 10.13
N LYS A 117 -2.30 20.16 9.47
CA LYS A 117 -1.57 19.04 10.08
C LYS A 117 -0.11 19.45 10.28
N GLN A 118 0.41 19.24 11.49
CA GLN A 118 1.80 19.51 11.88
C GLN A 118 2.51 18.19 12.18
N GLY A 119 3.81 18.12 11.87
CA GLY A 119 4.60 16.92 12.13
C GLY A 119 5.95 16.92 11.43
N ASP A 120 6.60 15.77 11.46
CA ASP A 120 7.94 15.53 10.93
C ASP A 120 7.94 15.68 9.40
N THR A 121 8.85 16.47 8.83
CA THR A 121 8.84 16.82 7.39
C THR A 121 8.85 15.59 6.48
N PHE A 122 9.58 14.52 6.83
CA PHE A 122 9.63 13.29 6.06
C PHE A 122 8.26 12.59 5.91
N ARG A 123 7.36 12.74 6.88
CA ARG A 123 6.00 12.18 6.85
C ARG A 123 5.08 13.04 6.01
N LEU A 124 5.15 14.35 6.21
CA LEU A 124 4.35 15.34 5.49
C LEU A 124 4.64 15.30 3.99
N ARG A 125 5.91 15.15 3.56
CA ARG A 125 6.26 14.94 2.14
C ARG A 125 5.55 13.72 1.55
N ARG A 126 5.61 12.57 2.24
CA ARG A 126 4.98 11.31 1.80
C ARG A 126 3.47 11.40 1.72
N GLU A 127 2.84 12.06 2.67
CA GLU A 127 1.39 12.30 2.67
C GLU A 127 0.95 13.20 1.50
N ILE A 128 1.68 14.29 1.21
CA ILE A 128 1.44 15.14 0.03
C ILE A 128 1.56 14.30 -1.25
N GLU A 129 2.69 13.63 -1.44
CA GLU A 129 2.99 12.83 -2.64
C GLU A 129 1.93 11.74 -2.86
N ALA A 130 1.55 11.01 -1.82
CA ALA A 130 0.53 9.97 -1.90
C ALA A 130 -0.87 10.53 -2.21
N MET A 131 -1.30 11.61 -1.56
CA MET A 131 -2.61 12.23 -1.83
C MET A 131 -2.70 12.77 -3.27
N GLU A 132 -1.62 13.32 -3.82
CA GLU A 132 -1.57 13.74 -5.22
C GLU A 132 -1.56 12.54 -6.17
N TYR A 133 -0.76 11.51 -5.88
CA TYR A 133 -0.62 10.30 -6.68
C TYR A 133 -1.93 9.51 -6.80
N VAL A 134 -2.69 9.40 -5.69
CA VAL A 134 -3.99 8.73 -5.59
C VAL A 134 -5.09 9.54 -6.28
N ARG A 135 -5.14 10.86 -6.08
CA ARG A 135 -6.10 11.76 -6.74
C ARG A 135 -6.01 11.71 -8.26
N ALA A 136 -4.80 11.55 -8.80
CA ALA A 136 -4.57 11.45 -10.24
C ALA A 136 -4.98 10.10 -10.87
N ARG A 137 -5.31 9.08 -10.05
CA ARG A 137 -5.47 7.68 -10.49
C ARG A 137 -6.77 7.01 -10.03
N THR A 138 -7.54 7.64 -9.15
CA THR A 138 -8.69 7.02 -8.49
C THR A 138 -9.85 8.00 -8.30
N SER A 139 -11.04 7.48 -8.01
CA SER A 139 -12.21 8.24 -7.58
C SER A 139 -12.27 8.45 -6.05
N ILE A 140 -11.14 8.29 -5.34
CA ILE A 140 -11.14 8.31 -3.87
C ILE A 140 -11.14 9.76 -3.37
N PRO A 141 -12.03 10.14 -2.45
CA PRO A 141 -12.04 11.49 -1.88
C PRO A 141 -10.85 11.67 -0.93
N VAL A 142 -9.80 12.36 -1.40
CA VAL A 142 -8.56 12.62 -0.65
C VAL A 142 -8.30 14.14 -0.47
N PRO A 143 -7.82 14.61 0.72
CA PRO A 143 -7.70 16.04 1.02
C PRO A 143 -6.77 16.80 0.06
N ARG A 144 -7.24 17.88 -0.58
CA ARG A 144 -6.36 18.70 -1.44
C ARG A 144 -5.46 19.57 -0.59
N VAL A 145 -4.15 19.51 -0.85
CA VAL A 145 -3.16 20.40 -0.24
C VAL A 145 -3.37 21.81 -0.79
N LEU A 146 -3.45 22.79 0.12
CA LEU A 146 -3.69 24.20 -0.20
C LEU A 146 -2.43 25.04 -0.02
N LYS A 147 -1.66 24.77 1.04
CA LYS A 147 -0.35 25.38 1.33
C LYS A 147 0.51 24.41 2.12
N THR A 148 1.83 24.54 2.00
CA THR A 148 2.80 23.80 2.82
C THR A 148 3.83 24.75 3.41
N ASN A 149 4.44 24.35 4.52
CA ASN A 149 5.68 24.91 5.03
C ASN A 149 6.46 23.75 5.64
N LEU A 150 7.32 23.16 4.82
CA LEU A 150 8.14 22.02 5.21
C LEU A 150 9.51 22.51 5.67
N GLY A 151 10.15 21.73 6.54
CA GLY A 151 11.56 21.89 6.83
C GLY A 151 12.44 21.70 5.58
N LYS A 152 13.66 22.19 5.67
CA LYS A 152 14.72 21.91 4.69
C LYS A 152 15.11 20.44 4.78
N ASP A 153 15.32 19.98 6.00
CA ASP A 153 15.74 18.61 6.30
C ASP A 153 14.54 17.75 6.73
N ASP A 154 14.59 16.45 6.44
CA ASP A 154 13.47 15.53 6.65
C ASP A 154 13.08 15.35 8.14
N HIS A 155 14.00 15.68 9.06
CA HIS A 155 13.80 15.64 10.51
C HIS A 155 13.34 16.98 11.14
N GLU A 156 13.24 18.06 10.38
CA GLU A 156 12.67 19.32 10.88
C GLU A 156 11.13 19.25 10.93
N GLU A 157 10.51 19.95 11.89
CA GLU A 157 9.05 20.09 11.94
C GLU A 157 8.53 20.95 10.77
N GLY A 158 7.41 20.53 10.19
CA GLY A 158 6.70 21.27 9.17
C GLY A 158 5.19 21.28 9.39
N TRP A 159 4.47 21.84 8.43
CA TRP A 159 3.01 21.73 8.35
C TRP A 159 2.48 21.68 6.92
N ILE A 160 1.31 21.06 6.78
CA ILE A 160 0.46 21.13 5.59
C ILE A 160 -0.89 21.74 5.98
N LEU A 161 -1.41 22.64 5.15
CA LEU A 161 -2.77 23.16 5.22
C LEU A 161 -3.53 22.56 4.04
N MET A 162 -4.62 21.86 4.33
CA MET A 162 -5.40 21.11 3.34
C MET A 162 -6.90 21.25 3.57
N GLU A 163 -7.69 20.89 2.57
CA GLU A 163 -9.15 20.83 2.65
C GLU A 163 -9.59 19.90 3.78
N ARG A 164 -10.54 20.36 4.60
CA ARG A 164 -11.28 19.50 5.52
C ARG A 164 -12.37 18.81 4.72
N LEU A 165 -12.26 17.49 4.57
CA LEU A 165 -13.32 16.69 3.97
C LEU A 165 -14.54 16.62 4.90
N PRO A 166 -15.77 16.62 4.37
CA PRO A 166 -16.99 16.57 5.17
C PRO A 166 -17.30 15.14 5.66
N GLY A 167 -18.30 15.01 6.53
CA GLY A 167 -18.77 13.74 7.09
C GLY A 167 -18.11 13.38 8.42
N ASP A 168 -18.61 12.30 9.00
CA ASP A 168 -18.25 11.81 10.34
C ASP A 168 -17.32 10.59 10.23
N GLN A 169 -16.47 10.36 11.24
CA GLN A 169 -15.61 9.17 11.27
C GLN A 169 -16.46 7.90 11.32
N LEU A 170 -16.09 6.90 10.51
CA LEU A 170 -16.84 5.65 10.35
C LEU A 170 -17.10 4.95 11.69
N GLY A 171 -16.17 5.00 12.64
CA GLY A 171 -16.35 4.41 13.98
C GLY A 171 -17.54 4.99 14.75
N GLU A 172 -17.73 6.30 14.67
CA GLU A 172 -18.80 7.04 15.37
C GLU A 172 -20.10 7.03 14.58
N ALA A 173 -20.02 7.07 13.25
CA ALA A 173 -21.14 6.99 12.34
C ALA A 173 -21.84 5.62 12.37
N TRP A 174 -21.05 4.55 12.29
CA TRP A 174 -21.54 3.19 12.00
C TRP A 174 -22.66 2.68 12.90
N PRO A 175 -22.69 2.93 14.23
CA PRO A 175 -23.80 2.52 15.10
C PRO A 175 -25.15 3.13 14.71
N THR A 176 -25.17 4.35 14.17
CA THR A 176 -26.41 5.11 13.88
C THR A 176 -26.91 4.98 12.44
N MET A 177 -26.01 4.65 11.50
CA MET A 177 -26.32 4.47 10.07
C MET A 177 -27.38 3.40 9.81
N SER A 178 -28.25 3.64 8.81
CA SER A 178 -29.21 2.63 8.34
C SER A 178 -28.52 1.45 7.66
N GLU A 179 -29.20 0.32 7.51
CA GLU A 179 -28.66 -0.85 6.80
C GLU A 179 -28.31 -0.54 5.34
N GLY A 180 -29.14 0.24 4.63
CA GLY A 180 -28.84 0.69 3.27
C GLY A 180 -27.63 1.62 3.22
N SER A 181 -27.51 2.56 4.16
CA SER A 181 -26.35 3.46 4.28
C SER A 181 -25.07 2.66 4.54
N ARG A 182 -25.11 1.66 5.44
CA ARG A 182 -23.99 0.76 5.72
C ARG A 182 -23.58 -0.06 4.48
N LEU A 183 -24.56 -0.59 3.72
CA LEU A 183 -24.30 -1.36 2.51
C LEU A 183 -23.63 -0.50 1.43
N GLU A 184 -24.09 0.73 1.24
CA GLU A 184 -23.49 1.67 0.29
C GLU A 184 -22.04 2.04 0.68
N THR A 185 -21.78 2.26 1.97
CA THR A 185 -20.40 2.42 2.47
C THR A 185 -19.53 1.21 2.16
N LEU A 186 -20.03 -0.02 2.36
CA LEU A 186 -19.29 -1.24 2.03
C LEU A 186 -19.00 -1.35 0.53
N HIS A 187 -19.96 -0.99 -0.34
CA HIS A 187 -19.76 -0.97 -1.80
C HIS A 187 -18.69 0.06 -2.21
N GLN A 188 -18.75 1.29 -1.68
CA GLN A 188 -17.79 2.34 -2.01
C GLN A 188 -16.39 2.02 -1.48
N LEU A 189 -16.25 1.55 -0.24
CA LEU A 189 -14.97 1.11 0.32
C LEU A 189 -14.36 -0.05 -0.48
N LYS A 190 -15.16 -1.05 -0.88
CA LYS A 190 -14.71 -2.16 -1.73
C LYS A 190 -14.22 -1.66 -3.10
N SER A 191 -14.93 -0.70 -3.70
CA SER A 191 -14.52 -0.06 -4.95
C SER A 191 -13.20 0.70 -4.78
N HIS A 192 -13.08 1.54 -3.75
CA HIS A 192 -11.88 2.34 -3.48
C HIS A 192 -10.64 1.46 -3.18
N LEU A 193 -10.78 0.43 -2.34
CA LEU A 193 -9.69 -0.52 -2.08
C LEU A 193 -9.34 -1.33 -3.34
N GLY A 194 -10.33 -1.67 -4.17
CA GLY A 194 -10.11 -2.25 -5.49
C GLY A 194 -9.33 -1.34 -6.44
N GLN A 195 -9.58 -0.03 -6.41
CA GLN A 195 -8.86 0.96 -7.21
C GLN A 195 -7.39 1.08 -6.77
N LEU A 196 -7.11 1.19 -5.46
CA LEU A 196 -5.73 1.14 -4.94
C LEU A 196 -5.04 -0.18 -5.34
N ARG A 197 -5.72 -1.32 -5.12
CA ARG A 197 -5.29 -2.66 -5.52
C ARG A 197 -5.17 -2.87 -7.04
N ASN A 198 -5.58 -1.92 -7.88
CA ASN A 198 -5.36 -1.96 -9.33
C ASN A 198 -4.19 -1.08 -9.79
N ILE A 199 -3.70 -0.16 -8.95
CA ILE A 199 -2.46 0.56 -9.23
C ILE A 199 -1.28 -0.42 -9.03
N ARG A 200 -0.45 -0.57 -10.05
CA ARG A 200 0.82 -1.30 -10.04
C ARG A 200 1.98 -0.31 -10.16
N PRO A 201 3.17 -0.63 -9.62
CA PRO A 201 4.39 0.04 -10.02
C PRO A 201 4.80 -0.42 -11.43
N ASP A 202 5.62 0.36 -12.11
CA ASP A 202 6.10 0.01 -13.45
C ASP A 202 7.18 -1.09 -13.42
N GLY A 203 7.16 -1.98 -14.42
CA GLY A 203 8.15 -3.05 -14.58
C GLY A 203 8.05 -4.14 -13.50
N VAL A 204 9.17 -4.43 -12.83
CA VAL A 204 9.24 -5.40 -11.71
C VAL A 204 8.72 -4.84 -10.38
N GLY A 205 8.58 -3.51 -10.29
CA GLY A 205 8.17 -2.81 -9.09
C GLY A 205 9.25 -2.63 -8.01
N TRP A 206 8.81 -2.06 -6.89
CA TRP A 206 9.59 -1.84 -5.67
C TRP A 206 8.62 -1.74 -4.48
N ILE A 207 9.10 -1.96 -3.26
CA ILE A 207 8.34 -1.66 -2.02
C ILE A 207 8.91 -0.35 -1.45
N GLY A 208 8.07 0.69 -1.36
CA GLY A 208 8.53 2.07 -1.13
C GLY A 208 7.43 3.11 -1.33
N SER A 209 7.79 4.40 -1.39
CA SER A 209 6.87 5.49 -1.70
C SER A 209 6.35 5.40 -3.14
N CYS A 210 5.26 6.13 -3.44
CA CYS A 210 4.75 6.28 -4.81
C CYS A 210 5.78 6.87 -5.81
N SER A 211 6.80 7.56 -5.29
CA SER A 211 7.87 8.28 -5.99
C SER A 211 9.15 7.46 -6.19
N GLY A 212 9.19 6.18 -5.81
CA GLY A 212 10.37 5.31 -5.93
C GLY A 212 11.35 5.40 -4.75
N GLY A 213 11.02 6.16 -3.70
CA GLY A 213 11.85 6.38 -2.52
C GLY A 213 11.48 5.50 -1.31
N PRO A 214 12.11 5.75 -0.15
CA PRO A 214 11.83 5.01 1.08
C PRO A 214 10.39 5.19 1.58
N ALA A 215 9.74 4.11 2.00
CA ALA A 215 8.42 4.15 2.66
C ALA A 215 8.54 4.52 4.15
N TYR A 216 7.39 4.78 4.79
CA TYR A 216 7.25 4.92 6.23
C TYR A 216 6.11 4.01 6.70
N ASP A 217 6.27 3.33 7.83
CA ASP A 217 5.21 2.54 8.46
C ASP A 217 5.51 2.39 9.97
N HIS A 218 4.56 2.74 10.83
CA HIS A 218 4.73 2.70 12.29
C HIS A 218 4.98 1.30 12.89
N ARG A 219 4.66 0.22 12.16
CA ARG A 219 4.99 -1.18 12.52
C ARG A 219 6.43 -1.56 12.13
N LEU A 220 7.08 -0.79 11.25
CA LEU A 220 8.46 -1.02 10.82
C LEU A 220 9.44 -0.07 11.53
N SER A 221 9.10 1.21 11.64
CA SER A 221 9.83 2.18 12.45
C SER A 221 8.96 3.42 12.72
N ASN A 222 8.95 3.89 13.96
CA ASN A 222 8.29 5.15 14.32
C ASN A 222 9.15 6.40 14.08
N MET A 223 10.45 6.24 13.81
CA MET A 223 11.43 7.34 13.77
C MET A 223 12.13 7.50 12.41
N THR A 224 12.06 6.49 11.54
CA THR A 224 12.83 6.42 10.29
C THR A 224 12.00 5.80 9.18
N THR A 225 12.42 6.04 7.94
CA THR A 225 11.89 5.36 6.76
C THR A 225 12.52 3.98 6.57
N CYS A 226 11.93 3.16 5.70
CA CYS A 226 12.43 1.84 5.31
C CYS A 226 12.45 1.68 3.78
N GLY A 227 13.37 0.85 3.27
CA GLY A 227 13.53 0.66 1.82
C GLY A 227 14.10 1.92 1.10
N PRO A 228 13.82 2.09 -0.20
CA PRO A 228 13.01 1.20 -1.02
C PRO A 228 13.64 -0.19 -1.14
N PHE A 229 12.81 -1.22 -1.27
CA PHE A 229 13.24 -2.59 -1.51
C PHE A 229 12.97 -2.93 -2.98
N ALA A 230 13.96 -3.47 -3.70
CA ALA A 230 13.86 -3.81 -5.11
C ALA A 230 13.03 -5.08 -5.36
N ALA A 231 12.79 -5.89 -4.32
CA ALA A 231 11.97 -7.09 -4.39
C ALA A 231 11.24 -7.37 -3.08
N VAL A 232 10.18 -8.18 -3.16
CA VAL A 232 9.43 -8.74 -2.03
C VAL A 232 10.36 -9.52 -1.08
N SER A 233 11.33 -10.25 -1.64
CA SER A 233 12.32 -11.03 -0.90
C SER A 233 13.19 -10.18 0.04
N GLU A 234 13.64 -9.00 -0.41
CA GLU A 234 14.43 -8.05 0.39
C GLU A 234 13.61 -7.47 1.55
N PHE A 235 12.33 -7.19 1.30
CA PHE A 235 11.40 -6.74 2.34
C PHE A 235 11.18 -7.82 3.40
N TYR A 236 11.01 -9.09 3.00
CA TYR A 236 10.87 -10.20 3.95
C TYR A 236 12.16 -10.50 4.72
N ASP A 237 13.33 -10.38 4.07
CA ASP A 237 14.63 -10.49 4.74
C ASP A 237 14.84 -9.36 5.77
N PHE A 238 14.27 -8.17 5.52
CA PHE A 238 14.19 -7.07 6.48
C PHE A 238 13.22 -7.36 7.63
N LEU A 239 11.99 -7.86 7.35
CA LEU A 239 11.01 -8.22 8.38
C LEU A 239 11.56 -9.26 9.39
N VAL A 240 12.32 -10.26 8.94
CA VAL A 240 12.91 -11.29 9.82
C VAL A 240 14.26 -10.90 10.41
N HIS A 241 14.82 -9.73 10.07
CA HIS A 241 16.14 -9.31 10.56
C HIS A 241 16.22 -9.08 12.07
N PRO A 242 15.22 -8.51 12.77
CA PRO A 242 15.24 -8.35 14.23
C PRO A 242 15.45 -9.68 14.96
N VAL A 243 14.75 -10.74 14.53
CA VAL A 243 14.79 -12.09 15.12
C VAL A 243 16.22 -12.64 15.22
N LYS A 244 17.11 -12.29 14.27
CA LYS A 244 18.53 -12.70 14.25
C LYS A 244 19.35 -12.14 15.43
N LYS A 245 18.82 -11.17 16.19
CA LYS A 245 19.44 -10.54 17.36
C LYS A 245 18.87 -11.05 18.69
N CYS A 246 17.82 -11.88 18.63
CA CYS A 246 17.10 -12.40 19.79
C CYS A 246 17.70 -13.74 20.26
N PRO A 247 17.31 -14.27 21.44
CA PRO A 247 17.89 -15.51 22.00
C PRO A 247 17.65 -16.80 21.19
N ARG A 248 16.86 -16.73 20.12
CA ARG A 248 16.51 -17.84 19.21
C ARG A 248 16.66 -17.40 17.73
N PRO A 249 17.88 -17.11 17.27
CA PRO A 249 18.10 -16.55 15.93
C PRO A 249 17.78 -17.53 14.80
N GLU A 250 17.66 -18.83 15.09
CA GLU A 250 17.23 -19.85 14.12
C GLU A 250 15.79 -19.64 13.61
N LEU A 251 14.93 -19.02 14.44
CA LEU A 251 13.56 -18.69 14.08
C LEU A 251 13.48 -17.72 12.89
N ALA A 252 14.50 -16.90 12.65
CA ALA A 252 14.53 -15.99 11.50
C ALA A 252 14.42 -16.75 10.17
N ALA A 253 15.05 -17.92 10.07
CA ALA A 253 14.94 -18.79 8.89
C ALA A 253 13.61 -19.55 8.85
N GLU A 254 12.94 -19.75 9.99
CA GLU A 254 11.63 -20.40 10.08
C GLU A 254 10.49 -19.46 9.64
N TYR A 255 10.47 -18.22 10.12
CA TYR A 255 9.54 -17.21 9.62
C TYR A 255 9.79 -16.87 8.15
N ARG A 256 11.05 -16.80 7.70
CA ARG A 256 11.35 -16.50 6.29
C ARG A 256 10.82 -17.55 5.31
N ARG A 257 10.83 -18.84 5.68
CA ARG A 257 10.20 -19.93 4.90
C ARG A 257 8.67 -19.83 4.84
N GLN A 258 8.04 -19.06 5.74
CA GLN A 258 6.60 -18.87 5.76
C GLN A 258 6.12 -17.68 4.91
N LEU A 259 7.04 -16.84 4.42
CA LEU A 259 6.76 -15.67 3.58
C LEU A 259 7.23 -15.94 2.12
N PRO A 260 6.34 -16.32 1.19
CA PRO A 260 6.68 -16.66 -0.20
C PRO A 260 6.83 -15.41 -1.08
N ASP A 261 7.92 -15.35 -1.85
CA ASP A 261 8.37 -14.15 -2.57
C ASP A 261 7.47 -13.77 -3.76
N GLU A 262 6.59 -14.67 -4.19
CA GLU A 262 5.66 -14.53 -5.31
C GLU A 262 4.44 -13.60 -5.04
N SER A 263 4.53 -12.73 -4.02
CA SER A 263 3.45 -11.81 -3.62
C SER A 263 3.35 -10.62 -4.58
N SER A 264 2.15 -10.22 -5.01
CA SER A 264 2.00 -9.04 -5.88
C SER A 264 2.36 -7.76 -5.14
N ILE A 265 3.13 -6.86 -5.78
CA ILE A 265 3.32 -5.48 -5.31
C ILE A 265 2.16 -4.62 -5.82
N VAL A 266 1.47 -3.94 -4.92
CA VAL A 266 0.29 -3.10 -5.21
C VAL A 266 0.38 -1.78 -4.48
N PHE A 267 -0.35 -0.75 -4.92
CA PHE A 267 -0.47 0.46 -4.12
C PHE A 267 -1.43 0.24 -2.95
N ALA A 268 -1.03 0.67 -1.76
CA ALA A 268 -1.79 0.57 -0.53
C ALA A 268 -1.69 1.87 0.27
N HIS A 269 -2.72 2.15 1.07
CA HIS A 269 -2.76 3.22 2.05
C HIS A 269 -1.97 2.85 3.31
N ALA A 270 -1.94 1.56 3.64
CA ALA A 270 -1.27 0.99 4.81
C ALA A 270 -1.76 1.52 6.16
N ASP A 271 -2.92 2.17 6.23
CA ASP A 271 -3.57 2.55 7.50
C ASP A 271 -5.11 2.62 7.42
N VAL A 272 -5.72 1.77 6.60
CA VAL A 272 -7.19 1.72 6.49
C VAL A 272 -7.79 1.31 7.83
N SER A 273 -8.49 2.25 8.46
CA SER A 273 -9.11 2.13 9.77
C SER A 273 -10.44 2.87 9.79
N TRP A 274 -11.29 2.59 10.79
CA TRP A 274 -12.55 3.32 10.97
C TRP A 274 -12.37 4.79 11.44
N GLU A 275 -11.15 5.17 11.81
CA GLU A 275 -10.75 6.53 12.17
C GLU A 275 -10.35 7.33 10.91
N ASN A 276 -9.78 6.63 9.91
CA ASN A 276 -9.32 7.17 8.63
C ASN A 276 -10.35 6.98 7.50
N ILE A 277 -11.63 6.88 7.83
CA ILE A 277 -12.74 6.86 6.85
C ILE A 277 -13.79 7.85 7.34
N LEU A 278 -14.16 8.80 6.48
CA LEU A 278 -15.25 9.75 6.70
C LEU A 278 -16.46 9.37 5.83
N VAL A 279 -17.65 9.44 6.41
CA VAL A 279 -18.92 9.10 5.75
C VAL A 279 -20.01 10.14 5.98
N ASP A 280 -20.91 10.23 5.01
CA ASP A 280 -22.22 10.87 5.15
C ASP A 280 -23.20 9.87 5.80
N CYS A 281 -23.49 10.05 7.09
CA CYS A 281 -24.27 9.10 7.89
C CYS A 281 -25.66 8.75 7.31
N ALA A 282 -26.27 9.69 6.57
CA ALA A 282 -27.60 9.50 5.98
C ALA A 282 -27.53 8.62 4.71
N SER A 283 -26.69 9.02 3.74
CA SER A 283 -26.61 8.34 2.44
C SER A 283 -25.68 7.13 2.41
N GLY A 284 -24.75 7.00 3.36
CA GLY A 284 -23.71 5.97 3.32
C GLY A 284 -22.53 6.28 2.39
N ARG A 285 -22.52 7.45 1.76
CA ARG A 285 -21.44 7.88 0.87
C ARG A 285 -20.13 8.08 1.65
N VAL A 286 -19.04 7.49 1.17
CA VAL A 286 -17.68 7.79 1.63
C VAL A 286 -17.35 9.21 1.17
N THR A 287 -17.11 10.11 2.12
CA THR A 287 -16.83 11.52 1.88
C THR A 287 -15.36 11.89 2.05
N GLY A 288 -14.56 10.99 2.63
CA GLY A 288 -13.12 11.19 2.73
C GLY A 288 -12.34 9.98 3.24
N ILE A 289 -11.09 9.89 2.78
CA ILE A 289 -10.06 9.01 3.35
C ILE A 289 -8.81 9.90 3.55
N PRO A 290 -8.46 10.28 4.80
CA PRO A 290 -7.24 11.04 5.14
C PRO A 290 -6.09 10.15 5.66
N ASP A 291 -4.95 10.77 5.99
CA ASP A 291 -3.79 10.17 6.66
C ASP A 291 -2.93 9.20 5.82
N TRP A 292 -2.53 9.65 4.62
CA TRP A 292 -1.75 8.88 3.63
C TRP A 292 -0.24 8.86 3.89
N GLU A 293 0.25 9.18 5.09
CA GLU A 293 1.69 9.31 5.38
C GLU A 293 2.48 7.99 5.28
N MET A 294 1.79 6.84 5.34
CA MET A 294 2.37 5.48 5.17
C MET A 294 2.04 4.85 3.81
N ALA A 295 1.32 5.57 2.95
CA ALA A 295 0.87 5.04 1.67
C ALA A 295 2.03 4.88 0.67
N GLY A 296 1.98 3.81 -0.11
CA GLY A 296 3.09 3.39 -0.94
C GLY A 296 2.82 2.11 -1.72
N PHE A 297 3.86 1.61 -2.38
CA PHE A 297 3.87 0.28 -2.94
C PHE A 297 4.29 -0.73 -1.89
N TRP A 298 3.47 -1.75 -1.70
CA TRP A 298 3.58 -2.77 -0.64
C TRP A 298 3.16 -4.15 -1.18
N PRO A 299 3.53 -5.26 -0.52
CA PRO A 299 2.94 -6.56 -0.80
C PRO A 299 1.41 -6.52 -0.64
N GLU A 300 0.67 -7.26 -1.47
CA GLU A 300 -0.80 -7.25 -1.52
C GLU A 300 -1.52 -7.62 -0.22
N TRP A 301 -0.84 -8.27 0.72
CA TRP A 301 -1.35 -8.61 2.05
C TRP A 301 -1.19 -7.48 3.09
N TRP A 302 -0.32 -6.48 2.83
CA TRP A 302 0.07 -5.47 3.82
C TRP A 302 -1.13 -4.65 4.30
N GLU A 303 -2.00 -4.19 3.38
CA GLU A 303 -3.21 -3.44 3.74
C GLU A 303 -4.14 -4.24 4.67
N TYR A 304 -4.27 -5.56 4.48
CA TYR A 304 -5.07 -6.41 5.36
C TYR A 304 -4.45 -6.50 6.76
N ARG A 305 -3.13 -6.72 6.84
CA ARG A 305 -2.40 -6.72 8.12
C ARG A 305 -2.51 -5.37 8.85
N LYS A 306 -2.36 -4.25 8.14
CA LYS A 306 -2.48 -2.90 8.70
C LYS A 306 -3.90 -2.56 9.16
N ALA A 307 -4.91 -3.06 8.45
CA ALA A 307 -6.30 -2.93 8.84
C ALA A 307 -6.68 -3.76 10.10
N VAL A 308 -5.90 -4.79 10.45
CA VAL A 308 -6.06 -5.56 11.71
C VAL A 308 -4.98 -5.26 12.76
N PHE A 309 -4.13 -4.25 12.53
CA PHE A 309 -2.98 -3.95 13.40
C PHE A 309 -3.37 -3.47 14.81
N GLY A 310 -2.60 -3.90 15.83
CA GLY A 310 -2.80 -3.51 17.22
C GLY A 310 -4.23 -3.72 17.72
N ALA A 311 -4.89 -2.64 18.16
CA ALA A 311 -6.25 -2.69 18.72
C ALA A 311 -7.37 -2.87 17.67
N ARG A 312 -7.05 -2.96 16.36
CA ARG A 312 -8.03 -2.92 15.25
C ARG A 312 -8.84 -4.20 15.06
N SER A 313 -8.46 -5.33 15.66
CA SER A 313 -9.19 -6.62 15.60
C SER A 313 -10.55 -6.65 16.33
N LYS A 314 -11.36 -5.58 16.23
CA LYS A 314 -12.70 -5.48 16.80
C LYS A 314 -13.69 -6.35 16.00
N PRO A 315 -14.58 -7.13 16.63
CA PRO A 315 -15.50 -8.03 15.91
C PRO A 315 -16.43 -7.37 14.89
N TRP A 316 -16.72 -6.07 15.02
CA TRP A 316 -17.53 -5.34 14.06
C TRP A 316 -16.71 -4.88 12.84
N TRP A 317 -15.46 -4.44 13.06
CA TRP A 317 -14.53 -4.07 11.98
C TRP A 317 -14.10 -5.29 11.18
N MET A 318 -13.82 -6.42 11.83
CA MET A 318 -13.54 -7.69 11.15
C MET A 318 -14.68 -8.15 10.24
N LYS A 319 -15.95 -7.82 10.56
CA LYS A 319 -17.08 -8.05 9.65
C LYS A 319 -17.02 -7.12 8.43
N ILE A 320 -16.66 -5.85 8.60
CA ILE A 320 -16.49 -4.90 7.49
C ILE A 320 -15.36 -5.36 6.55
N LEU A 321 -14.18 -5.70 7.09
CA LEU A 321 -13.02 -6.13 6.30
C LEU A 321 -13.35 -7.29 5.36
N LYS A 322 -14.05 -8.32 5.87
CA LYS A 322 -14.50 -9.50 5.09
C LYS A 322 -15.40 -9.18 3.89
N HIS A 323 -16.03 -8.01 3.85
CA HIS A 323 -16.82 -7.57 2.70
C HIS A 323 -15.99 -6.76 1.70
N ILE A 324 -15.03 -5.95 2.17
CA ILE A 324 -14.35 -4.92 1.37
C ILE A 324 -12.95 -5.31 0.87
N MET A 325 -12.29 -6.30 1.47
CA MET A 325 -10.96 -6.78 1.08
C MET A 325 -10.80 -8.30 1.25
N GLN A 326 -9.76 -8.84 0.62
CA GLN A 326 -9.33 -10.23 0.79
C GLN A 326 -8.60 -10.40 2.13
N GLU A 327 -8.86 -11.52 2.81
CA GLU A 327 -8.12 -11.90 4.03
C GLU A 327 -6.81 -12.62 3.66
N TYR A 328 -5.70 -12.20 4.28
CA TYR A 328 -4.38 -12.81 4.13
C TYR A 328 -3.90 -13.25 5.52
N THR A 329 -4.58 -14.25 6.09
CA THR A 329 -4.36 -14.62 7.50
C THR A 329 -2.96 -15.16 7.74
N ARG A 330 -2.42 -16.00 6.85
CA ARG A 330 -1.07 -16.59 7.01
C ARG A 330 0.01 -15.51 7.13
N GLU A 331 0.01 -14.57 6.19
CA GLU A 331 1.01 -13.51 6.12
C GLU A 331 0.84 -12.51 7.27
N ALA A 332 -0.42 -12.21 7.65
CA ALA A 332 -0.72 -11.35 8.79
C ALA A 332 -0.40 -11.99 10.15
N ASP A 333 -0.59 -13.31 10.31
CA ASP A 333 -0.26 -14.07 11.52
C ASP A 333 1.26 -14.15 11.70
N VAL A 334 2.02 -14.44 10.62
CA VAL A 334 3.48 -14.40 10.63
C VAL A 334 4.01 -12.99 10.94
N ASP A 335 3.40 -11.94 10.39
CA ASP A 335 3.78 -10.57 10.72
C ASP A 335 3.40 -10.14 12.15
N MET A 336 2.40 -10.79 12.76
CA MET A 336 2.02 -10.59 14.16
C MET A 336 3.02 -11.26 15.11
N ASP A 337 3.49 -12.47 14.78
CA ASP A 337 4.62 -13.09 15.50
C ASP A 337 5.90 -12.25 15.35
N LEU A 338 6.17 -11.70 14.15
CA LEU A 338 7.30 -10.81 13.89
C LEU A 338 7.18 -9.41 14.52
N GLU A 339 6.03 -9.04 15.07
CA GLU A 339 5.84 -7.80 15.86
C GLU A 339 6.47 -7.93 17.27
N MET A 340 6.76 -9.16 17.72
CA MET A 340 7.22 -9.47 19.07
C MET A 340 8.75 -9.45 19.27
N PHE A 341 9.54 -9.03 18.27
CA PHE A 341 11.02 -9.12 18.24
C PHE A 341 11.72 -7.77 18.01
#